data_AF-A0A3C2DY50-F1
#
_entry.id   AF-A0A3C2DY50-F1
#
_cell.length_a   1.000
_cell.length_b   1.000
_cell.length_c   1.000
_cell.angle_alpha   90.00
_cell.angle_beta   90.00
_cell.angle_gamma   90.00
#
_symmetry.space_group_name_H-M   'P 1'
#
loop_
_entity.id
_entity.type
_entity.pdbx_description
1 polymer ?
#
loop_
_entity_poly.entity_id
_entity_poly.type
_entity_poly.pdbx_seq_one_letter_code
_entity_poly.pdbx_strand_id
1 'polypeptide(L)'
;MHRFLSGFRSLLVILAVVVVAGCGSKEEDAAKYAKSISDRHEALAEALVLYGNMVNAFHKDAAVIDRDDYIAAEEDMAGYVARIGSLHDLGKMPLPGNDEDLRSTHDYFMISVSYLYESQALLEDSGYDQGSSTMALGMWEEARKNFLIFAEFLNQIEGKPALDGGAAPGDTTISEMPAPATP
;
A
#
# COMPACT_ATOMS: atom_id res chain seq x y z
N MET A 1 -22.86 13.41 -7.55
CA MET A 1 -23.09 12.59 -6.34
C MET A 1 -21.93 12.84 -5.40
N HIS A 2 -22.13 13.66 -4.36
CA HIS A 2 -21.07 14.07 -3.42
C HIS A 2 -21.46 13.62 -2.02
N ARG A 3 -21.00 12.44 -1.57
CA ARG A 3 -20.95 12.06 -0.16
C ARG A 3 -19.96 10.90 0.04
N PHE A 4 -18.66 11.20 0.15
CA PHE A 4 -17.70 10.31 0.84
C PHE A 4 -16.41 11.02 1.29
N LEU A 5 -16.46 12.32 1.64
CA LEU A 5 -15.34 13.02 2.28
C LEU A 5 -15.85 13.82 3.48
N SER A 6 -16.09 13.13 4.59
CA SER A 6 -16.37 13.75 5.88
C SER A 6 -16.10 12.74 7.00
N GLY A 7 -14.83 12.49 7.27
CA GLY A 7 -14.44 11.57 8.36
C GLY A 7 -13.08 11.80 9.01
N PHE A 8 -12.18 12.62 8.43
CA PHE A 8 -10.79 12.69 8.91
C PHE A 8 -10.27 14.12 9.13
N ARG A 9 -11.15 15.08 9.45
CA ARG A 9 -10.77 16.47 9.71
C ARG A 9 -11.24 16.95 11.07
N SER A 10 -10.66 16.42 12.14
CA SER A 10 -10.59 17.13 13.44
C SER A 10 -9.75 16.34 14.43
N LEU A 11 -8.47 16.70 14.57
CA LEU A 11 -7.72 16.67 15.84
C LEU A 11 -6.30 17.19 15.61
N LEU A 12 -6.16 18.50 15.40
CA LEU A 12 -4.88 19.20 15.49
C LEU A 12 -5.09 20.54 16.20
N VAL A 13 -5.28 20.50 17.52
CA VAL A 13 -4.84 21.58 18.43
C VAL A 13 -4.64 20.94 19.80
N ILE A 14 -3.40 20.81 20.25
CA ILE A 14 -2.90 21.31 21.54
C ILE A 14 -1.37 21.15 21.52
N LEU A 15 -0.74 22.30 21.40
CA LEU A 15 0.67 22.56 21.63
C LEU A 15 0.96 22.37 23.12
N ALA A 16 1.79 21.39 23.46
CA ALA A 16 2.50 21.35 24.73
C ALA A 16 3.97 21.05 24.44
N VAL A 17 4.80 22.10 24.58
CA VAL A 17 6.26 22.00 24.59
C VAL A 17 6.66 21.15 25.78
N VAL A 18 7.17 19.94 25.52
CA VAL A 18 8.02 19.22 26.45
C VAL A 18 9.31 18.90 25.69
N VAL A 19 10.36 19.65 26.00
CA VAL A 19 11.74 19.28 25.66
C VAL A 19 12.10 18.15 26.62
N VAL A 20 11.98 16.90 26.17
CA VAL A 20 12.65 15.75 26.80
C VAL A 20 13.77 15.33 25.86
N ALA A 21 14.99 15.30 26.38
CA ALA A 21 16.09 14.57 25.77
C ALA A 21 15.66 13.09 25.66
N GLY A 22 15.25 12.64 24.48
CA GLY A 22 14.60 11.34 24.31
C GLY A 22 15.47 10.36 23.55
N CYS A 23 15.96 9.33 24.23
CA CYS A 23 15.79 7.99 23.68
C CYS A 23 14.28 7.83 23.46
N GLY A 24 13.81 7.97 22.23
CA GLY A 24 12.42 7.65 21.89
C GLY A 24 12.17 6.17 22.09
N SER A 25 10.95 5.79 22.46
CA SER A 25 10.55 4.38 22.41
C SER A 25 10.42 3.93 20.95
N LYS A 26 10.49 2.62 20.69
CA LYS A 26 10.34 2.06 19.34
C LYS A 26 9.03 2.50 18.69
N GLU A 27 7.95 2.55 19.48
CA GLU A 27 6.62 2.99 19.05
C GLU A 27 6.61 4.48 18.66
N GLU A 28 7.31 5.33 19.42
CA GLU A 28 7.43 6.76 19.11
C GLU A 28 8.19 6.98 17.80
N ASP A 29 9.27 6.25 17.59
CA ASP A 29 10.07 6.30 16.37
C ASP A 29 9.29 5.77 15.16
N ALA A 30 8.50 4.70 15.34
CA ALA A 30 7.59 4.21 14.30
C ALA A 30 6.49 5.20 13.94
N ALA A 31 5.88 5.86 14.92
CA ALA A 31 4.87 6.89 14.66
C ALA A 31 5.45 8.11 13.90
N LYS A 32 6.68 8.51 14.24
CA LYS A 32 7.40 9.55 13.48
C LYS A 32 7.66 9.10 12.05
N TYR A 33 8.10 7.87 11.85
CA TYR A 33 8.34 7.30 10.54
C TYR A 33 7.05 7.20 9.71
N ALA A 34 5.97 6.64 10.27
CA ALA A 34 4.66 6.54 9.64
C ALA A 34 4.14 7.90 9.16
N LYS A 35 4.32 8.95 9.99
CA LYS A 35 3.99 10.32 9.61
C LYS A 35 4.87 10.86 8.48
N SER A 36 6.16 10.51 8.46
CA SER A 36 7.09 10.96 7.42
C SER A 36 6.82 10.30 6.05
N ILE A 37 6.27 9.09 6.05
CA ILE A 37 5.97 8.30 4.84
C ILE A 37 4.50 8.36 4.44
N SER A 38 3.61 9.00 5.22
CA SER A 38 2.15 8.91 5.04
C SER A 38 1.67 9.22 3.62
N ASP A 39 2.13 10.33 3.06
CA ASP A 39 1.68 10.79 1.75
C ASP A 39 2.18 9.86 0.63
N ARG A 40 3.36 9.25 0.83
CA ARG A 40 3.97 8.28 -0.10
C ARG A 40 3.32 6.91 0.02
N HIS A 41 2.97 6.50 1.23
CA HIS A 41 2.20 5.30 1.53
C HIS A 41 0.83 5.39 0.86
N GLU A 42 0.08 6.47 1.08
CA GLU A 42 -1.23 6.67 0.44
C GLU A 42 -1.11 6.63 -1.09
N ALA A 43 -0.15 7.36 -1.66
CA ALA A 43 0.07 7.37 -3.10
C ALA A 43 0.45 5.99 -3.65
N LEU A 44 1.28 5.21 -2.96
CA LEU A 44 1.63 3.85 -3.35
C LEU A 44 0.42 2.91 -3.30
N ALA A 45 -0.43 3.03 -2.28
CA ALA A 45 -1.65 2.24 -2.18
C ALA A 45 -2.61 2.52 -3.35
N GLU A 46 -2.85 3.80 -3.64
CA GLU A 46 -3.71 4.24 -4.74
C GLU A 46 -3.17 3.81 -6.10
N ALA A 47 -1.85 3.96 -6.31
CA ALA A 47 -1.15 3.49 -7.50
C ALA A 47 -1.28 1.98 -7.69
N LEU A 48 -1.07 1.17 -6.64
CA LEU A 48 -1.19 -0.28 -6.73
C LEU A 48 -2.60 -0.74 -7.11
N VAL A 49 -3.64 -0.05 -6.63
CA VAL A 49 -5.03 -0.35 -7.00
C VAL A 49 -5.30 0.01 -8.46
N LEU A 50 -4.98 1.24 -8.86
CA LEU A 50 -5.19 1.73 -10.22
C LEU A 50 -4.46 0.83 -11.23
N TYR A 51 -3.16 0.63 -11.01
CA TYR A 51 -2.31 -0.11 -11.92
C TYR A 51 -2.64 -1.60 -11.94
N GLY A 52 -3.05 -2.14 -10.79
CA GLY A 52 -3.56 -3.51 -10.71
C GLY A 52 -4.81 -3.74 -11.55
N ASN A 53 -5.71 -2.76 -11.61
CA ASN A 53 -6.90 -2.84 -12.47
C ASN A 53 -6.51 -2.84 -13.95
N MET A 54 -5.55 -1.99 -14.35
CA MET A 54 -5.06 -1.90 -15.73
C MET A 54 -4.41 -3.22 -16.17
N VAL A 55 -3.39 -3.68 -15.44
CA VAL A 55 -2.65 -4.90 -15.78
C VAL A 55 -3.55 -6.14 -15.79
N ASN A 56 -4.49 -6.26 -14.84
CA ASN A 56 -5.44 -7.37 -14.82
C ASN A 56 -6.40 -7.37 -16.03
N ALA A 57 -6.83 -6.19 -16.49
CA ALA A 57 -7.71 -6.07 -17.64
C ALA A 57 -7.04 -6.50 -18.95
N PHE A 58 -5.75 -6.17 -19.13
CA PHE A 58 -4.94 -6.66 -20.25
C PHE A 58 -4.70 -8.17 -20.19
N HIS A 59 -4.47 -8.72 -18.99
CA HIS A 59 -4.17 -10.14 -18.83
C HIS A 59 -5.39 -11.06 -19.07
N LYS A 60 -6.61 -10.63 -18.71
CA LYS A 60 -7.81 -11.50 -18.68
C LYS A 60 -8.56 -11.62 -20.01
N ASP A 61 -8.04 -11.14 -21.14
CA ASP A 61 -8.79 -11.04 -22.41
C ASP A 61 -10.12 -10.24 -22.25
N ALA A 62 -10.28 -9.51 -21.15
CA ALA A 62 -11.59 -9.07 -20.64
C ALA A 62 -11.96 -7.64 -21.04
N ALA A 63 -11.04 -6.86 -21.61
CA ALA A 63 -11.32 -5.48 -21.91
C ALA A 63 -10.71 -5.03 -23.24
N VAL A 64 -11.58 -4.58 -24.13
CA VAL A 64 -11.32 -3.36 -24.87
C VAL A 64 -11.32 -2.24 -23.82
N ILE A 65 -10.20 -2.04 -23.11
CA ILE A 65 -9.97 -0.74 -22.44
C ILE A 65 -9.87 0.26 -23.58
N ASP A 66 -10.71 1.29 -23.59
CA ASP A 66 -10.57 2.35 -24.58
C ASP A 66 -9.19 3.00 -24.39
N ARG A 67 -8.53 3.35 -25.48
CA ARG A 67 -7.24 4.04 -25.43
C ARG A 67 -7.31 5.28 -24.52
N ASP A 68 -8.45 5.96 -24.50
CA ASP A 68 -8.68 7.14 -23.67
C ASP A 68 -8.72 6.81 -22.16
N ASP A 69 -9.30 5.67 -21.77
CA ASP A 69 -9.31 5.19 -20.38
C ASP A 69 -7.89 4.85 -19.91
N TYR A 70 -7.08 4.32 -20.84
CA TYR A 70 -5.69 4.00 -20.57
C TYR A 70 -4.83 5.27 -20.38
N ILE A 71 -4.98 6.26 -21.28
CA ILE A 71 -4.28 7.55 -21.16
C ILE A 71 -4.65 8.24 -19.85
N ALA A 72 -5.94 8.25 -19.49
CA ALA A 72 -6.38 8.85 -18.23
C ALA A 72 -5.76 8.15 -17.01
N ALA A 73 -5.67 6.82 -17.04
CA ALA A 73 -5.05 6.06 -15.96
C ALA A 73 -3.52 6.30 -15.89
N GLU A 74 -2.83 6.52 -17.01
CA GLU A 74 -1.42 6.92 -16.99
C GLU A 74 -1.21 8.33 -16.41
N GLU A 75 -2.10 9.28 -16.73
CA GLU A 75 -2.04 10.62 -16.14
C GLU A 75 -2.24 10.59 -14.62
N ASP A 76 -3.22 9.82 -14.15
CA ASP A 76 -3.46 9.60 -12.71
C ASP A 76 -2.24 8.92 -12.06
N MET A 77 -1.66 7.92 -12.74
CA MET A 77 -0.49 7.20 -12.25
C MET A 77 0.73 8.12 -12.12
N ALA A 78 0.98 9.00 -13.09
CA ALA A 78 2.06 9.98 -13.02
C ALA A 78 1.93 10.89 -11.78
N GLY A 79 0.70 11.25 -11.42
CA GLY A 79 0.40 11.97 -10.18
C GLY A 79 0.82 11.21 -8.92
N TYR A 80 0.54 9.89 -8.86
CA TYR A 80 0.97 9.05 -7.74
C TYR A 80 2.48 8.83 -7.72
N VAL A 81 3.12 8.57 -8.86
CA VAL A 81 4.59 8.43 -8.97
C VAL A 81 5.29 9.66 -8.41
N ALA A 82 4.82 10.86 -8.78
CA ALA A 82 5.37 12.11 -8.28
C ALA A 82 5.25 12.26 -6.75
N ARG A 83 4.13 11.81 -6.17
CA ARG A 83 3.90 11.82 -4.71
C ARG A 83 4.77 10.78 -3.98
N ILE A 84 4.95 9.60 -4.56
CA ILE A 84 5.83 8.54 -4.02
C ILE A 84 7.29 9.01 -4.01
N GLY A 85 7.75 9.60 -5.12
CA GLY A 85 9.12 10.07 -5.31
C GLY A 85 10.08 8.99 -5.80
N SER A 86 11.33 9.39 -6.05
CA SER A 86 12.32 8.46 -6.62
C SER A 86 12.85 7.47 -5.57
N LEU A 87 13.26 6.26 -6.00
CA LEU A 87 13.95 5.29 -5.14
C LEU A 87 15.20 5.88 -4.48
N HIS A 88 15.88 6.82 -5.15
CA HIS A 88 17.03 7.51 -4.61
C HIS A 88 16.69 8.42 -3.43
N ASP A 89 15.57 9.15 -3.53
CA ASP A 89 15.11 10.02 -2.45
C ASP A 89 14.56 9.21 -1.28
N LEU A 90 13.85 8.11 -1.57
CA LEU A 90 13.38 7.16 -0.57
C LEU A 90 14.55 6.57 0.23
N GLY A 91 15.59 6.08 -0.45
CA GLY A 91 16.78 5.53 0.22
C GLY A 91 17.59 6.54 1.04
N LYS A 92 17.34 7.84 0.87
CA LYS A 92 17.94 8.93 1.66
C LYS A 92 17.04 9.41 2.80
N MET A 93 15.83 8.87 2.95
CA MET A 93 14.93 9.28 4.00
C MET A 93 15.56 9.03 5.38
N PRO A 94 15.55 10.02 6.28
CA PRO A 94 16.03 9.81 7.63
C PRO A 94 15.07 8.89 8.38
N LEU A 95 15.58 7.74 8.82
CA LEU A 95 14.84 6.83 9.67
C LEU A 95 15.01 7.25 11.14
N PRO A 96 13.91 7.41 11.90
CA PRO A 96 13.98 7.66 13.34
C PRO A 96 14.61 6.46 14.06
N GLY A 97 15.51 6.74 15.00
CA GLY A 97 16.26 5.70 15.71
C GLY A 97 17.23 4.94 14.79
N ASN A 98 18.14 4.18 15.39
CA ASN A 98 18.93 3.19 14.65
C ASN A 98 18.32 1.80 14.83
N ASP A 99 17.02 1.69 14.56
CA ASP A 99 16.24 0.46 14.73
C ASP A 99 16.27 -0.37 13.45
N GLU A 100 16.75 -1.60 13.56
CA GLU A 100 16.79 -2.58 12.46
C GLU A 100 15.38 -2.92 11.96
N ASP A 101 14.37 -2.91 12.83
CA ASP A 101 12.98 -3.23 12.49
C ASP A 101 12.39 -2.15 11.56
N LEU A 102 12.67 -0.88 11.84
CA LEU A 102 12.24 0.25 10.99
C LEU A 102 12.97 0.28 9.66
N ARG A 103 14.27 -0.07 9.65
CA ARG A 103 15.03 -0.21 8.40
C ARG A 103 14.45 -1.30 7.52
N SER A 104 14.21 -2.49 8.08
CA SER A 104 13.58 -3.60 7.38
C SER A 104 12.19 -3.23 6.85
N THR A 105 11.38 -2.55 7.66
CA THR A 105 10.06 -2.04 7.25
C THR A 105 10.18 -1.06 6.07
N HIS A 106 11.14 -0.13 6.12
CA HIS A 106 11.41 0.79 5.02
C HIS A 106 11.88 0.09 3.74
N ASP A 107 12.70 -0.95 3.87
CA ASP A 107 13.17 -1.74 2.73
C ASP A 107 12.01 -2.39 1.98
N TYR A 108 11.00 -2.95 2.68
CA TYR A 108 9.78 -3.46 2.04
C TYR A 108 9.00 -2.38 1.28
N PHE A 109 8.93 -1.16 1.82
CA PHE A 109 8.34 -0.03 1.11
C PHE A 109 9.11 0.25 -0.19
N MET A 110 10.44 0.35 -0.14
CA MET A 110 11.26 0.60 -1.32
C MET A 110 11.17 -0.51 -2.36
N ILE A 111 11.19 -1.78 -1.92
CA ILE A 111 11.05 -2.94 -2.80
C ILE A 111 9.70 -2.90 -3.51
N SER A 112 8.62 -2.57 -2.78
CA SER A 112 7.29 -2.41 -3.39
C SER A 112 7.28 -1.33 -4.47
N VAL A 113 7.84 -0.14 -4.18
CA VAL A 113 7.96 0.95 -5.16
C VAL A 113 8.78 0.51 -6.39
N SER A 114 9.90 -0.18 -6.17
CA SER A 114 10.75 -0.66 -7.25
C SER A 114 10.02 -1.62 -8.18
N TYR A 115 9.27 -2.58 -7.64
CA TYR A 115 8.50 -3.52 -8.43
C TYR A 115 7.34 -2.86 -9.17
N LEU A 116 6.68 -1.86 -8.57
CA LEU A 116 5.63 -1.10 -9.24
C LEU A 116 6.18 -0.35 -10.47
N TYR A 117 7.34 0.31 -10.32
CA TYR A 117 7.97 1.03 -11.43
C TYR A 117 8.46 0.09 -12.53
N GLU A 118 9.00 -1.08 -12.17
CA GLU A 118 9.38 -2.10 -13.15
C GLU A 118 8.15 -2.65 -13.89
N SER A 119 7.06 -2.89 -13.17
CA SER A 119 5.78 -3.30 -13.75
C SER A 119 5.23 -2.29 -14.75
N GLN A 120 5.47 -1.00 -14.50
CA GLN A 120 5.14 0.12 -15.40
C GLN A 120 5.97 0.10 -16.67
N ALA A 121 7.29 0.11 -16.51
CA ALA A 121 8.20 0.05 -17.64
C ALA A 121 7.92 -1.15 -18.55
N LEU A 122 7.68 -2.33 -17.97
CA LEU A 122 7.39 -3.54 -18.75
C LEU A 122 6.07 -3.48 -19.51
N LEU A 123 5.03 -2.85 -18.94
CA LEU A 123 3.75 -2.71 -19.64
C LEU A 123 3.84 -1.65 -20.74
N GLU A 124 4.53 -0.53 -20.51
CA GLU A 124 4.79 0.48 -21.52
C GLU A 124 5.62 -0.09 -22.69
N ASP A 125 6.72 -0.79 -22.38
CA ASP A 125 7.60 -1.44 -23.36
C ASP A 125 6.88 -2.54 -24.16
N SER A 126 5.85 -3.16 -23.57
CA SER A 126 5.03 -4.14 -24.27
C SER A 126 4.19 -3.53 -25.40
N GLY A 127 4.08 -2.20 -25.47
CA GLY A 127 3.16 -1.51 -26.37
C GLY A 127 1.70 -1.86 -26.09
N TYR A 128 1.42 -2.32 -24.87
CA TYR A 128 0.12 -2.84 -24.43
C TYR A 128 -0.35 -4.08 -25.21
N ASP A 129 0.59 -4.87 -25.72
CA ASP A 129 0.32 -6.13 -26.41
C ASP A 129 0.05 -7.29 -25.44
N GLN A 130 -0.98 -8.08 -25.72
CA GLN A 130 -1.53 -9.08 -24.81
C GLN A 130 -0.51 -10.14 -24.35
N GLY A 131 0.40 -10.56 -25.24
CA GLY A 131 1.40 -11.60 -24.95
C GLY A 131 2.52 -11.15 -24.01
N SER A 132 2.73 -9.84 -23.86
CA SER A 132 3.89 -9.25 -23.19
C SER A 132 3.56 -8.72 -21.78
N SER A 133 2.28 -8.72 -21.37
CA SER A 133 1.79 -8.21 -20.08
C SER A 133 2.01 -9.12 -18.86
N THR A 134 2.40 -10.38 -19.06
CA THR A 134 2.53 -11.37 -17.97
C THR A 134 3.68 -11.02 -17.02
N MET A 135 4.80 -10.51 -17.54
CA MET A 135 5.92 -10.07 -16.71
C MET A 135 5.54 -8.84 -15.88
N ALA A 136 4.82 -7.87 -16.49
CA ALA A 136 4.29 -6.72 -15.76
C ALA A 136 3.36 -7.16 -14.62
N LEU A 137 2.45 -8.11 -14.86
CA LEU A 137 1.60 -8.68 -13.82
C LEU A 137 2.40 -9.30 -12.66
N GLY A 138 3.40 -10.12 -12.96
CA GLY A 138 4.25 -10.70 -11.92
C GLY A 138 4.96 -9.65 -11.07
N MET A 139 5.48 -8.58 -11.70
CA MET A 139 6.10 -7.47 -10.96
C MET A 139 5.07 -6.71 -10.11
N TRP A 140 3.87 -6.44 -10.61
CA TRP A 140 2.81 -5.81 -9.83
C TRP A 140 2.40 -6.67 -8.62
N GLU A 141 2.31 -7.99 -8.78
CA GLU A 141 1.99 -8.91 -7.68
C GLU A 141 3.05 -8.87 -6.57
N GLU A 142 4.32 -8.85 -6.92
CA GLU A 142 5.41 -8.67 -5.95
C GLU A 142 5.38 -7.27 -5.32
N ALA A 143 5.06 -6.22 -6.08
CA ALA A 143 4.88 -4.87 -5.54
C ALA A 143 3.78 -4.86 -4.46
N ARG A 144 2.62 -5.44 -4.76
CA ARG A 144 1.46 -5.54 -3.86
C ARG A 144 1.79 -6.35 -2.60
N LYS A 145 2.48 -7.47 -2.75
CA LYS A 145 2.86 -8.34 -1.64
C LYS A 145 3.82 -7.63 -0.68
N ASN A 146 4.85 -6.96 -1.19
CA ASN A 146 5.80 -6.21 -0.36
C ASN A 146 5.13 -5.01 0.33
N PHE A 147 4.17 -4.36 -0.33
CA PHE A 147 3.38 -3.29 0.28
C PHE A 147 2.58 -3.77 1.50
N LEU A 148 1.94 -4.94 1.40
CA LEU A 148 1.18 -5.52 2.51
C LEU A 148 2.09 -5.90 3.69
N ILE A 149 3.27 -6.46 3.41
CA ILE A 149 4.27 -6.77 4.45
C ILE A 149 4.74 -5.49 5.14
N PHE A 150 5.04 -4.44 4.37
CA PHE A 150 5.37 -3.12 4.91
C PHE A 150 4.27 -2.60 5.85
N ALA A 151 3.00 -2.62 5.41
CA ALA A 151 1.89 -2.12 6.19
C ALA A 151 1.67 -2.94 7.48
N GLU A 152 1.84 -4.26 7.41
CA GLU A 152 1.76 -5.13 8.57
C GLU A 152 2.85 -4.82 9.60
N PHE A 153 4.11 -4.76 9.17
CA PHE A 153 5.25 -4.51 10.06
C PHE A 153 5.18 -3.11 10.68
N LEU A 154 4.81 -2.10 9.89
CA LEU A 154 4.63 -0.75 10.43
C LEU A 154 3.58 -0.72 11.55
N ASN A 155 2.44 -1.39 11.35
CA ASN A 155 1.40 -1.48 12.39
C ASN A 155 1.90 -2.22 13.64
N GLN A 156 2.66 -3.31 13.48
CA GLN A 156 3.22 -4.06 14.60
C GLN A 156 4.17 -3.20 15.44
N ILE A 157 5.07 -2.43 14.81
CA ILE A 157 6.02 -1.58 15.53
C ILE A 157 5.31 -0.38 16.18
N GLU A 158 4.25 0.15 15.56
CA GLU A 158 3.40 1.19 16.18
C GLU A 158 2.51 0.67 17.33
N GLY A 159 2.52 -0.64 17.62
CA GLY A 159 1.66 -1.26 18.62
C GLY A 159 0.17 -1.26 18.23
N LYS A 160 -0.12 -1.11 16.94
CA LYS A 160 -1.48 -1.20 16.40
C LYS A 160 -1.86 -2.68 16.19
N PRO A 161 -3.13 -3.05 16.38
CA PRO A 161 -3.60 -4.39 16.04
C PRO A 161 -3.31 -4.66 14.55
N ALA A 162 -2.93 -5.91 14.24
CA ALA A 162 -2.72 -6.34 12.86
C ALA A 162 -3.96 -6.03 12.02
N LEU A 163 -3.76 -5.65 10.76
CA LEU A 163 -4.85 -5.52 9.81
C LEU A 163 -5.51 -6.89 9.72
N ASP A 164 -6.76 -6.99 10.18
CA ASP A 164 -7.57 -8.19 10.00
C ASP A 164 -7.67 -8.39 8.48
N GLY A 165 -6.84 -9.29 7.96
CA GLY A 165 -6.77 -9.60 6.55
C GLY A 165 -8.15 -10.13 6.20
N GLY A 166 -8.96 -9.27 5.57
CA GLY A 166 -10.39 -9.47 5.40
C GLY A 166 -10.69 -10.94 5.18
N ALA A 167 -11.33 -11.56 6.18
CA ALA A 167 -11.79 -12.91 6.07
C ALA A 167 -12.54 -13.03 4.74
N ALA A 168 -12.09 -13.93 3.88
CA ALA A 168 -12.91 -14.37 2.77
C ALA A 168 -14.31 -14.66 3.33
N PRO A 169 -15.40 -14.20 2.69
CA PRO A 169 -16.74 -14.49 3.18
C PRO A 169 -16.93 -16.00 3.09
N GLY A 170 -16.75 -16.69 4.20
CA GLY A 170 -16.63 -18.14 4.16
C GLY A 170 -16.35 -18.85 5.47
N ASP A 171 -15.97 -18.17 6.55
CA ASP A 171 -15.82 -18.83 7.86
C ASP A 171 -16.80 -18.27 8.88
N THR A 172 -18.09 -18.50 8.61
CA THR A 172 -19.10 -18.46 9.66
C THR A 172 -18.84 -19.66 10.54
N THR A 173 -18.27 -19.43 11.72
CA THR A 173 -18.22 -20.40 12.80
C THR A 173 -19.63 -20.98 12.96
N ILE A 174 -19.77 -22.28 12.71
CA ILE A 174 -20.99 -23.03 12.97
C ILE A 174 -21.21 -22.97 14.48
N SER A 175 -22.01 -21.99 14.93
CA SER A 175 -22.52 -21.96 16.28
C SER A 175 -23.47 -23.13 16.43
N GLU A 176 -23.13 -24.02 17.37
CA GLU A 176 -23.83 -25.24 17.74
C GLU A 176 -25.35 -25.15 17.60
N MET A 177 -25.90 -26.02 16.75
CA MET A 177 -27.31 -26.37 16.75
C MET A 177 -27.55 -27.33 17.92
N PRO A 178 -28.51 -27.08 18.84
CA PRO A 178 -28.77 -27.99 19.95
C PRO A 178 -29.32 -29.33 19.45
N ALA A 179 -28.81 -30.42 20.03
CA ALA A 179 -29.15 -31.79 19.67
C ALA A 179 -30.67 -32.05 19.75
N PRO A 180 -31.23 -32.86 18.84
CA PRO A 180 -32.65 -33.21 18.87
C PRO A 180 -32.95 -34.10 20.08
N ALA A 181 -34.02 -33.77 20.80
CA ALA A 181 -34.59 -34.65 21.81
C ALA A 181 -35.05 -35.95 21.13
N THR A 182 -34.47 -37.08 21.54
CA THR A 182 -34.93 -38.42 21.20
C THR A 182 -36.23 -38.76 21.96
N PRO A 183 -37.06 -39.66 21.39
CA PRO A 183 -38.50 -39.78 21.68
C PRO A 183 -38.85 -40.35 23.06
#